data_AF-A0A225B4G2-F1
#
_entry.id   AF-A0A225B4G2-F1
#
_cell.length_a   1.000
_cell.length_b   1.000
_cell.length_c   1.000
_cell.angle_alpha   90.00
_cell.angle_beta   90.00
_cell.angle_gamma   90.00
#
_symmetry.space_group_name_H-M   'P 1'
#
loop_
_entity.id
_entity.type
_entity.pdbx_description
1 polymer ?
#
loop_
_entity_poly.entity_id
_entity_poly.type
_entity_poly.pdbx_seq_one_letter_code
_entity_poly.pdbx_strand_id
1 'polypeptide(L)'
;MASIKPTIAITQARTLTDDALSIGKEVEHLIDQGRTVVVFMHSYGGLVGNEAIPQRLSYSSRRAQGEQGGVLHLFLCTAFLLQKGQTVLSAFGESPNNDIGPDGGFAIKDGASKLFNDLSDAEAKLWESRLVPQSYRVQTTPITGTAYEYIPSTYLTCENDQAVPPQFQEMFATMAKSEVQRCSAGHLAMLSHGDVGGKNCGGG
;
A
#
# COMPACT_ATOMS: atom_id res chain seq x y z
N MET A 1 -46.32 16.90 16.70
CA MET A 1 -45.00 17.19 16.11
C MET A 1 -44.11 15.99 16.36
N ALA A 2 -43.83 15.19 15.34
CA ALA A 2 -42.91 14.05 15.44
C ALA A 2 -41.50 14.54 15.12
N SER A 3 -40.60 14.46 16.10
CA SER A 3 -39.19 14.79 15.95
C SER A 3 -38.50 13.65 15.21
N ILE A 4 -38.26 13.84 13.91
CA ILE A 4 -37.37 12.96 13.13
C ILE A 4 -35.94 13.26 13.61
N LYS A 5 -35.35 12.37 14.41
CA LYS A 5 -33.90 12.39 14.63
C LYS A 5 -33.24 11.95 13.33
N PRO A 6 -32.25 12.69 12.80
CA PRO A 6 -31.49 12.20 11.66
C PRO A 6 -30.74 10.95 12.13
N THR A 7 -31.12 9.79 11.59
CA THR A 7 -30.27 8.62 11.60
C THR A 7 -29.03 9.00 10.81
N ILE A 8 -27.93 9.29 11.49
CA ILE A 8 -26.62 9.32 10.85
C ILE A 8 -26.48 7.93 10.23
N ALA A 9 -26.60 7.86 8.91
CA ALA A 9 -26.27 6.64 8.19
C ALA A 9 -24.81 6.36 8.55
N ILE A 10 -24.58 5.35 9.39
CA ILE A 10 -23.26 4.76 9.54
C ILE A 10 -22.98 4.18 8.15
N THR A 11 -22.31 4.96 7.30
CA THR A 11 -21.76 4.45 6.06
C THR A 11 -20.97 3.22 6.43
N GLN A 12 -21.37 2.05 5.92
CA GLN A 12 -20.68 0.80 6.15
C GLN A 12 -19.21 1.04 5.84
N ALA A 13 -18.36 1.01 6.87
CA ALA A 13 -16.95 1.36 6.71
C ALA A 13 -16.33 0.44 5.64
N ARG A 14 -15.59 1.01 4.70
CA ARG A 14 -14.99 0.26 3.59
C ARG A 14 -13.90 -0.68 4.10
N THR A 15 -13.68 -1.80 3.42
CA THR A 15 -12.61 -2.75 3.74
C THR A 15 -11.43 -2.64 2.78
N LEU A 16 -10.36 -3.34 3.13
CA LEU A 16 -9.29 -3.65 2.19
C LEU A 16 -9.81 -4.38 0.94
N THR A 17 -10.80 -5.27 1.07
CA THR A 17 -11.44 -5.93 -0.08
C THR A 17 -12.14 -4.92 -1.00
N ASP A 18 -12.80 -3.89 -0.46
CA ASP A 18 -13.45 -2.86 -1.27
C ASP A 18 -12.40 -2.06 -2.08
N ASP A 19 -11.27 -1.73 -1.46
CA ASP A 19 -10.14 -1.06 -2.11
C ASP A 19 -9.52 -1.95 -3.20
N ALA A 20 -9.29 -3.23 -2.87
CA ALA A 20 -8.73 -4.21 -3.80
C ALA A 20 -9.64 -4.48 -5.01
N LEU A 21 -10.96 -4.54 -4.81
CA LEU A 21 -11.92 -4.66 -5.91
C LEU A 21 -11.90 -3.44 -6.83
N SER A 22 -11.69 -2.25 -6.28
CA SER A 22 -11.64 -1.01 -7.06
C SER A 22 -10.36 -0.96 -7.91
N ILE A 23 -9.21 -1.30 -7.33
CA ILE A 23 -7.94 -1.38 -8.06
C ILE A 23 -7.93 -2.53 -9.07
N GLY A 24 -8.44 -3.70 -8.70
CA GLY A 24 -8.49 -4.88 -9.56
C GLY A 24 -9.27 -4.64 -10.84
N LYS A 25 -10.39 -3.91 -10.76
CA LYS A 25 -11.19 -3.51 -11.94
C LYS A 25 -10.39 -2.63 -12.90
N GLU A 26 -9.64 -1.67 -12.39
CA GLU A 26 -8.82 -0.79 -13.25
C GLU A 26 -7.67 -1.56 -13.90
N VAL A 27 -7.01 -2.44 -13.15
CA VAL A 27 -5.96 -3.31 -13.68
C VAL A 27 -6.51 -4.23 -14.78
N GLU A 28 -7.66 -4.87 -14.54
CA GLU A 28 -8.32 -5.73 -15.53
C GLU A 28 -8.72 -4.92 -16.78
N HIS A 29 -9.27 -3.72 -16.61
CA HIS A 29 -9.60 -2.82 -17.72
C HIS A 29 -8.39 -2.47 -18.60
N LEU A 30 -7.24 -2.16 -17.99
CA LEU A 30 -6.00 -1.88 -18.74
C LEU A 30 -5.50 -3.12 -19.48
N ILE A 31 -5.58 -4.30 -18.87
CA ILE A 31 -5.17 -5.57 -19.46
C ILE A 31 -6.06 -5.95 -20.64
N ASP A 32 -7.38 -5.72 -20.55
CA ASP A 32 -8.34 -5.96 -21.63
C ASP A 32 -8.08 -5.10 -22.87
N GLN A 33 -7.40 -3.96 -22.71
CA GLN A 33 -6.89 -3.15 -23.81
C GLN A 33 -5.57 -3.70 -24.41
N GLY A 34 -5.14 -4.90 -23.99
CA GLY A 34 -3.89 -5.52 -24.41
C GLY A 34 -2.64 -4.94 -23.75
N ARG A 35 -2.77 -4.11 -22.70
CA ARG A 35 -1.62 -3.45 -22.07
C ARG A 35 -0.86 -4.39 -21.16
N THR A 36 0.46 -4.23 -21.18
CA THR A 36 1.36 -4.77 -20.16
C THR A 36 1.48 -3.75 -19.03
N VAL A 37 1.20 -4.17 -17.80
CA VAL A 37 1.06 -3.28 -16.64
C VAL A 37 2.17 -3.55 -15.62
N VAL A 38 2.75 -2.48 -15.08
CA VAL A 38 3.55 -2.52 -13.85
C VAL A 38 2.76 -1.82 -12.75
N VAL A 39 2.63 -2.45 -11.59
CA VAL A 39 1.84 -1.89 -10.47
C VAL A 39 2.78 -1.36 -9.41
N PHE A 40 2.76 -0.05 -9.20
CA PHE A 40 3.46 0.62 -8.11
C PHE A 40 2.59 0.62 -6.85
N MET A 41 3.13 0.11 -5.75
CA MET A 41 2.44 -0.04 -4.48
C MET A 41 3.29 0.57 -3.38
N HIS A 42 2.74 1.57 -2.71
CA HIS A 42 3.38 2.23 -1.56
C HIS A 42 2.65 1.89 -0.27
N SER A 43 3.39 1.61 0.80
CA SER A 43 2.83 1.43 2.14
C SER A 43 1.65 0.44 2.15
N TYR A 44 0.48 0.87 2.65
CA TYR A 44 -0.79 0.13 2.61
C TYR A 44 -1.16 -0.42 1.23
N GLY A 45 -0.79 0.28 0.15
CA GLY A 45 -1.01 -0.13 -1.23
C GLY A 45 -0.39 -1.50 -1.56
N GLY A 46 0.62 -1.95 -0.81
CA GLY A 46 1.15 -3.31 -0.90
C GLY A 46 0.10 -4.38 -0.62
N LEU A 47 -0.72 -4.19 0.42
CA LEU A 47 -1.79 -5.13 0.74
C LEU A 47 -2.90 -5.08 -0.30
N VAL A 48 -3.31 -3.87 -0.70
CA VAL A 48 -4.38 -3.66 -1.69
C VAL A 48 -4.01 -4.28 -3.03
N GLY A 49 -2.82 -3.98 -3.57
CA GLY A 49 -2.42 -4.47 -4.88
C GLY A 49 -2.19 -5.98 -4.90
N ASN A 50 -1.64 -6.56 -3.83
CA ASN A 50 -1.48 -8.01 -3.72
C ASN A 50 -2.81 -8.76 -3.60
N GLU A 51 -3.80 -8.17 -2.94
CA GLU A 51 -5.17 -8.69 -2.89
C GLU A 51 -5.88 -8.55 -4.25
N ALA A 52 -5.67 -7.43 -4.94
CA ALA A 52 -6.41 -7.03 -6.14
C ALA A 52 -6.09 -7.85 -7.40
N ILE A 53 -4.88 -8.41 -7.50
CA ILE A 53 -4.36 -8.96 -8.75
C ILE A 53 -4.29 -10.48 -8.65
N PRO A 54 -5.31 -11.24 -9.09
CA PRO A 54 -5.26 -12.70 -9.12
C PRO A 54 -4.32 -13.22 -10.21
N GLN A 55 -3.82 -14.45 -10.04
CA GLN A 55 -2.84 -15.09 -10.94
C GLN A 55 -3.26 -15.08 -12.42
N ARG A 56 -4.55 -15.21 -12.73
CA ARG A 56 -5.06 -15.15 -14.11
C ARG A 56 -4.73 -13.83 -14.83
N LEU A 57 -4.51 -12.73 -14.09
CA LEU A 57 -4.16 -11.42 -14.64
C LEU A 57 -2.64 -11.22 -14.77
N SER A 58 -1.81 -12.14 -14.27
CA SER A 58 -0.36 -12.07 -14.47
C SER A 58 0.00 -12.24 -15.95
N TYR A 59 1.00 -11.48 -16.39
CA TYR A 59 1.50 -11.53 -17.76
C TYR A 59 1.91 -12.96 -18.17
N SER A 60 2.62 -13.68 -17.28
CA SER A 60 3.04 -15.06 -17.52
C SER A 60 1.86 -16.01 -17.75
N SER A 61 0.82 -15.92 -16.91
CA SER A 61 -0.35 -16.81 -17.02
C SER A 61 -1.19 -16.52 -18.27
N ARG A 62 -1.32 -15.25 -18.66
CA ARG A 62 -2.02 -14.85 -19.90
C ARG A 62 -1.26 -15.29 -21.15
N ARG A 63 0.06 -15.07 -21.18
CA ARG A 63 0.91 -15.50 -22.29
C ARG A 63 0.89 -17.01 -22.50
N ALA A 64 0.82 -17.80 -21.43
CA ALA A 64 0.68 -19.26 -21.51
C ALA A 64 -0.63 -19.70 -22.18
N GLN A 65 -1.66 -18.85 -22.17
CA GLN A 65 -2.97 -19.09 -22.79
C GLN A 65 -3.12 -18.42 -24.17
N GLY A 66 -2.05 -17.81 -24.70
CA GLY A 66 -2.11 -17.05 -25.96
C GLY A 66 -2.82 -15.70 -25.85
N GLU A 67 -3.09 -15.23 -24.64
CA GLU A 67 -3.72 -13.94 -24.38
C GLU A 67 -2.70 -12.80 -24.37
N GLN A 68 -3.16 -11.59 -24.70
CA GLN A 68 -2.38 -10.36 -24.64
C GLN A 68 -2.52 -9.65 -23.30
N GLY A 69 -1.59 -8.72 -23.02
CA GLY A 69 -1.56 -7.94 -21.80
C GLY A 69 -1.23 -8.74 -20.53
N GLY A 70 -1.36 -8.09 -19.40
CA GLY A 70 -1.17 -8.69 -18.07
C GLY A 70 -0.24 -7.87 -17.18
N VAL A 71 -0.30 -8.13 -15.88
CA VAL A 71 0.62 -7.55 -14.90
C VAL A 71 1.99 -8.23 -15.02
N LEU A 72 2.98 -7.46 -15.44
CA LEU A 72 4.34 -7.92 -15.68
C LEU A 72 5.17 -7.92 -14.39
N HIS A 73 5.02 -6.89 -13.57
CA HIS A 73 5.90 -6.64 -12.44
C HIS A 73 5.20 -5.85 -11.33
N LEU A 74 5.61 -6.13 -10.09
CA LEU A 74 5.19 -5.41 -8.90
C LEU A 74 6.34 -4.51 -8.42
N PHE A 75 6.10 -3.21 -8.29
CA PHE A 75 7.05 -2.29 -7.67
C PHE A 75 6.54 -1.92 -6.28
N LEU A 76 7.21 -2.44 -5.25
CA LEU A 76 6.85 -2.30 -3.84
C LEU A 76 7.75 -1.22 -3.22
N CYS A 77 7.20 -0.09 -2.81
CA CYS A 77 7.94 1.00 -2.17
C CYS A 77 7.50 1.09 -0.72
N THR A 78 8.38 0.77 0.24
CA THR A 78 8.06 0.76 1.69
C THR A 78 6.72 0.07 2.00
N ALA A 79 6.38 -0.96 1.20
CA ALA A 79 5.05 -1.54 1.14
C ALA A 79 4.85 -2.61 2.22
N PHE A 80 3.63 -2.67 2.76
CA PHE A 80 3.20 -3.74 3.67
C PHE A 80 2.79 -4.99 2.90
N LEU A 81 3.25 -6.15 3.37
CA LEU A 81 2.88 -7.45 2.86
C LEU A 81 2.43 -8.36 4.00
N LEU A 82 1.51 -9.27 3.71
CA LEU A 82 0.99 -10.25 4.64
C LEU A 82 0.80 -11.59 3.93
N GLN A 83 0.81 -12.67 4.70
CA GLN A 83 0.46 -13.99 4.20
C GLN A 83 -1.06 -14.17 4.14
N LYS A 84 -1.52 -15.09 3.28
CA LYS A 84 -2.94 -15.47 3.20
C LYS A 84 -3.49 -15.86 4.58
N GLY A 85 -4.70 -15.39 4.88
CA GLY A 85 -5.40 -15.60 6.13
C GLY A 85 -5.02 -14.64 7.26
N GLN A 86 -3.94 -13.86 7.13
CA GLN A 86 -3.58 -12.86 8.11
C GLN A 86 -4.38 -11.56 7.94
N THR A 87 -4.58 -10.88 9.05
CA THR A 87 -4.97 -9.46 9.14
C THR A 87 -3.79 -8.66 9.69
N VAL A 88 -3.77 -7.34 9.48
CA VAL A 88 -2.72 -6.48 10.08
C VAL A 88 -2.72 -6.62 11.59
N LEU A 89 -3.91 -6.62 12.21
CA LEU A 89 -4.07 -6.77 13.65
C LEU A 89 -3.55 -8.13 14.17
N SER A 90 -3.78 -9.22 13.45
CA SER A 90 -3.26 -10.54 13.85
C SER A 90 -1.76 -10.68 13.67
N ALA A 91 -1.17 -9.95 12.72
CA ALA A 91 0.25 -10.04 12.39
C ALA A 91 1.11 -9.15 13.31
N PHE A 92 0.61 -7.97 13.65
CA PHE A 92 1.39 -6.93 14.34
C PHE A 92 0.76 -6.45 15.65
N GLY A 93 -0.47 -6.85 15.97
CA GLY A 93 -1.24 -6.26 17.07
C GLY A 93 -1.73 -4.85 16.75
N GLU A 94 -2.33 -4.20 17.75
CA GLU A 94 -2.74 -2.80 17.62
C GLU A 94 -1.52 -1.88 17.72
N SER A 95 -1.43 -0.90 16.83
CA SER A 95 -0.35 0.06 16.84
C SER A 95 -0.64 1.18 17.84
N PRO A 96 0.31 1.54 18.73
CA PRO A 96 0.13 2.70 19.61
C PRO A 96 0.04 4.02 18.82
N ASN A 97 0.51 4.01 17.56
CA ASN A 97 0.47 5.15 16.65
C ASN A 97 -0.91 5.36 15.99
N ASN A 98 -1.84 4.42 16.11
CA ASN A 98 -3.19 4.61 15.60
C ASN A 98 -3.98 5.52 16.54
N ASP A 99 -4.58 6.55 15.98
CA ASP A 99 -5.62 7.36 16.61
C ASP A 99 -6.97 6.94 16.05
N ILE A 100 -7.70 6.10 16.79
CA ILE A 100 -8.94 5.47 16.34
C ILE A 100 -10.12 6.35 16.76
N GLY A 101 -10.83 6.88 15.78
CA GLY A 101 -12.01 7.69 15.96
C GLY A 101 -13.25 6.86 16.34
N PRO A 102 -14.26 7.50 16.96
CA PRO A 102 -15.51 6.83 17.35
C PRO A 102 -16.37 6.38 16.16
N ASP A 103 -16.07 6.88 14.95
CA ASP A 103 -16.73 6.54 13.69
C ASP A 103 -16.10 5.33 12.98
N GLY A 104 -15.06 4.72 13.58
CA GLY A 104 -14.33 3.60 13.01
C GLY A 104 -13.32 4.00 11.93
N GLY A 105 -13.02 5.29 11.78
CA GLY A 105 -11.83 5.76 11.10
C GLY A 105 -10.60 5.71 12.03
N PHE A 106 -9.39 5.67 11.46
CA PHE A 106 -8.17 5.92 12.21
C PHE A 106 -7.19 6.78 11.41
N ALA A 107 -6.38 7.55 12.12
CA ALA A 107 -5.25 8.31 11.58
C ALA A 107 -3.94 7.88 12.27
N ILE A 108 -2.81 8.24 11.67
CA ILE A 108 -1.50 8.06 12.30
C ILE A 108 -1.20 9.28 13.17
N LYS A 109 -0.96 9.06 14.47
CA LYS A 109 -0.47 10.09 15.39
C LYS A 109 0.88 10.59 14.92
N ASP A 110 1.15 11.89 15.06
CA ASP A 110 2.42 12.52 14.66
C ASP A 110 2.83 12.19 13.22
N GLY A 111 1.86 12.18 12.29
CA GLY A 111 2.04 11.87 10.89
C GLY A 111 3.15 12.69 10.21
N ALA A 112 3.38 13.93 10.64
CA ALA A 112 4.51 14.75 10.19
C ALA A 112 5.86 14.06 10.43
N SER A 113 6.09 13.57 11.66
CA SER A 113 7.34 12.89 12.03
C SER A 113 7.44 11.43 11.57
N LYS A 114 6.31 10.78 11.25
CA LYS A 114 6.27 9.35 10.91
C LYS A 114 6.22 9.11 9.40
N LEU A 115 5.31 9.81 8.72
CA LEU A 115 5.07 9.66 7.27
C LEU A 115 5.89 10.67 6.47
N PHE A 116 6.03 11.91 6.96
CA PHE A 116 6.69 13.00 6.23
C PHE A 116 8.04 13.37 6.84
N ASN A 117 8.70 12.38 7.43
CA ASN A 117 9.88 12.52 8.29
C ASN A 117 11.15 13.04 7.60
N ASP A 118 11.07 13.22 6.29
CA ASP A 118 12.17 13.55 5.38
C ASP A 118 11.87 14.84 4.59
N LEU A 119 10.84 15.58 5.02
CA LEU A 119 10.51 16.90 4.53
C LEU A 119 10.86 17.96 5.58
N SER A 120 10.88 19.23 5.18
CA SER A 120 10.96 20.33 6.15
C SER A 120 9.76 20.32 7.09
N ASP A 121 9.92 20.81 8.33
CA ASP A 121 8.83 20.88 9.31
C ASP A 121 7.55 21.53 8.77
N ALA A 122 7.69 22.56 7.94
CA ALA A 122 6.57 23.27 7.34
C ALA A 122 5.83 22.40 6.32
N GLU A 123 6.56 21.70 5.46
CA GLU A 123 5.99 20.77 4.47
C GLU A 123 5.40 19.52 5.13
N ALA A 124 6.08 18.96 6.14
CA ALA A 124 5.61 17.82 6.89
C ALA A 124 4.26 18.11 7.57
N LYS A 125 4.14 19.27 8.24
CA LYS A 125 2.87 19.74 8.83
C LYS A 125 1.79 20.00 7.79
N LEU A 126 2.17 20.58 6.63
CA LEU A 126 1.24 20.79 5.53
C LEU A 126 0.67 19.45 5.04
N TRP A 127 1.52 18.45 4.80
CA TRP A 127 1.07 17.15 4.32
C TRP A 127 0.32 16.34 5.39
N GLU A 128 0.73 16.43 6.65
CA GLU A 128 -0.02 15.87 7.78
C GLU A 128 -1.44 16.44 7.83
N SER A 129 -1.61 17.75 7.64
CA SER A 129 -2.93 18.40 7.65
C SER A 129 -3.87 17.94 6.51
N ARG A 130 -3.32 17.26 5.49
CA ARG A 130 -4.07 16.72 4.35
C ARG A 130 -4.37 15.23 4.48
N LEU A 131 -3.86 14.56 5.52
CA LEU A 131 -4.22 13.18 5.80
C LEU A 131 -5.72 13.10 6.08
N VAL A 132 -6.33 12.04 5.56
CA VAL A 132 -7.72 11.70 5.86
C VAL A 132 -7.74 10.41 6.67
N PRO A 133 -8.68 10.24 7.61
CA PRO A 133 -8.83 8.98 8.33
C PRO A 133 -9.06 7.82 7.37
N GLN A 134 -8.35 6.71 7.60
CA GLN A 134 -8.56 5.45 6.91
C GLN A 134 -9.60 4.62 7.69
N SER A 135 -10.40 3.81 7.01
CA SER A 135 -11.30 2.85 7.69
C SER A 135 -10.49 1.88 8.55
N TYR A 136 -10.84 1.73 9.83
CA TYR A 136 -10.19 0.77 10.72
C TYR A 136 -10.42 -0.68 10.28
N ARG A 137 -11.44 -0.97 9.47
CA ARG A 137 -11.67 -2.32 8.94
C ARG A 137 -10.51 -2.86 8.09
N VAL A 138 -9.63 -2.00 7.58
CA VAL A 138 -8.41 -2.45 6.89
C VAL A 138 -7.48 -3.24 7.82
N GLN A 139 -7.51 -2.95 9.13
CA GLN A 139 -6.68 -3.64 10.13
C GLN A 139 -7.15 -5.08 10.38
N THR A 140 -8.45 -5.33 10.20
CA THR A 140 -9.12 -6.60 10.54
C THR A 140 -9.56 -7.41 9.33
N THR A 141 -9.36 -6.91 8.11
CA THR A 141 -9.75 -7.63 6.88
C THR A 141 -8.71 -8.69 6.56
N PRO A 142 -9.09 -9.99 6.45
CA PRO A 142 -8.14 -11.05 6.11
C PRO A 142 -7.67 -10.95 4.66
N ILE A 143 -6.38 -11.16 4.43
CA ILE A 143 -5.79 -11.25 3.09
C ILE A 143 -6.14 -12.60 2.45
N THR A 144 -6.57 -12.58 1.20
CA THR A 144 -6.86 -13.78 0.40
C THR A 144 -5.98 -13.87 -0.85
N GLY A 145 -5.43 -12.75 -1.33
CA GLY A 145 -4.55 -12.63 -2.48
C GLY A 145 -3.11 -12.25 -2.11
N THR A 146 -2.16 -12.90 -2.77
CA THR A 146 -0.71 -12.69 -2.58
C THR A 146 -0.01 -12.64 -3.94
N ALA A 147 -0.25 -11.57 -4.70
CA ALA A 147 0.30 -11.42 -6.05
C ALA A 147 1.83 -11.61 -6.14
N TYR A 148 2.55 -11.24 -5.09
CA TYR A 148 4.00 -11.44 -4.96
C TYR A 148 4.44 -12.91 -5.05
N GLU A 149 3.55 -13.90 -4.87
CA GLU A 149 3.89 -15.32 -4.99
C GLU A 149 4.11 -15.76 -6.44
N TYR A 150 3.53 -15.06 -7.42
CA TYR A 150 3.54 -15.48 -8.84
C TYR A 150 3.84 -14.36 -9.83
N ILE A 151 3.99 -13.12 -9.38
CA ILE A 151 4.45 -11.99 -10.20
C ILE A 151 5.83 -11.54 -9.67
N PRO A 152 6.85 -11.42 -10.54
CA PRO A 152 8.13 -10.83 -10.17
C PRO A 152 7.97 -9.46 -9.52
N SER A 153 8.85 -9.14 -8.57
CA SER A 153 8.76 -7.89 -7.81
C SER A 153 10.11 -7.25 -7.52
N THR A 154 10.11 -5.92 -7.44
CA THR A 154 11.20 -5.12 -6.90
C THR A 154 10.69 -4.43 -5.65
N TYR A 155 11.47 -4.47 -4.57
CA TYR A 155 11.20 -3.77 -3.33
C TYR A 155 12.19 -2.62 -3.15
N LEU A 156 11.70 -1.38 -3.10
CA LEU A 156 12.47 -0.20 -2.75
C LEU A 156 12.39 0.02 -1.23
N THR A 157 13.51 -0.28 -0.56
CA THR A 157 13.71 0.01 0.85
C THR A 157 14.12 1.47 1.03
N CYS A 158 13.41 2.19 1.90
CA CYS A 158 13.76 3.55 2.30
C CYS A 158 14.36 3.51 3.71
N GLU A 159 15.64 3.81 3.82
CA GLU A 159 16.45 3.53 5.03
C GLU A 159 16.11 4.45 6.21
N ASN A 160 15.56 5.64 5.92
CA ASN A 160 15.17 6.61 6.94
C ASN A 160 13.66 6.58 7.25
N ASP A 161 12.91 5.59 6.75
CA ASP A 161 11.47 5.45 6.98
C ASP A 161 11.13 5.26 8.48
N GLN A 162 10.27 6.13 9.02
CA GLN A 162 9.82 6.10 10.41
C GLN A 162 8.44 5.45 10.60
N ALA A 163 7.72 5.16 9.51
CA ALA A 163 6.40 4.50 9.54
C ALA A 163 6.51 2.99 9.31
N VAL A 164 7.40 2.56 8.42
CA VAL A 164 7.75 1.16 8.18
C VAL A 164 9.25 1.02 8.37
N PRO A 165 9.74 0.81 9.61
CA PRO A 165 11.17 0.71 9.85
C PRO A 165 11.88 -0.31 8.95
N PRO A 166 13.15 -0.08 8.55
CA PRO A 166 13.85 -0.92 7.58
C PRO A 166 13.84 -2.42 7.88
N GLN A 167 13.81 -2.81 9.16
CA GLN A 167 13.76 -4.23 9.54
C GLN A 167 12.47 -4.91 9.07
N PHE A 168 11.33 -4.19 9.11
CA PHE A 168 10.07 -4.70 8.58
C PHE A 168 10.08 -4.72 7.05
N GLN A 169 10.67 -3.70 6.42
CA GLN A 169 10.82 -3.66 4.97
C GLN A 169 11.64 -4.85 4.45
N GLU A 170 12.75 -5.19 5.12
CA GLU A 170 13.56 -6.37 4.80
C GLU A 170 12.80 -7.68 4.95
N MET A 171 11.99 -7.80 6.00
CA MET A 171 11.09 -8.95 6.20
C MET A 171 10.10 -9.07 5.02
N PHE A 172 9.48 -7.97 4.60
CA PHE A 172 8.53 -7.98 3.49
C PHE A 172 9.19 -8.28 2.14
N ALA A 173 10.33 -7.67 1.86
CA ALA A 173 11.10 -7.95 0.65
C ALA A 173 11.52 -9.43 0.57
N THR A 174 11.95 -10.01 1.70
CA THR A 174 12.28 -11.43 1.81
C THR A 174 11.05 -12.31 1.58
N MET A 175 9.90 -11.96 2.17
CA MET A 175 8.63 -12.68 1.97
C MET A 175 8.23 -12.73 0.49
N ALA A 176 8.37 -11.61 -0.22
CA ALA A 176 8.07 -11.50 -1.65
C ALA A 176 9.15 -12.06 -2.57
N LYS A 177 10.32 -12.43 -2.02
CA LYS A 177 11.52 -12.80 -2.80
C LYS A 177 11.85 -11.75 -3.86
N SER A 178 11.67 -10.47 -3.50
CA SER A 178 11.86 -9.35 -4.42
C SER A 178 13.34 -9.11 -4.71
N GLU A 179 13.61 -8.53 -5.87
CA GLU A 179 14.85 -7.77 -6.07
C GLU A 179 14.82 -6.54 -5.14
N VAL A 180 15.88 -6.29 -4.37
CA VAL A 180 15.90 -5.19 -3.39
C VAL A 180 16.73 -4.03 -3.92
N GLN A 181 16.11 -2.84 -3.93
CA GLN A 181 16.75 -1.55 -4.15
C GLN A 181 16.66 -0.74 -2.86
N ARG A 182 17.62 0.16 -2.61
CA ARG A 182 17.67 0.97 -1.37
C ARG A 182 17.87 2.44 -1.68
N CYS A 183 17.32 3.31 -0.84
CA CYS A 183 17.59 4.75 -0.87
C CYS A 183 17.50 5.34 0.55
N SER A 184 18.08 6.53 0.74
CA SER A 184 18.11 7.24 2.03
C SER A 184 16.84 8.04 2.32
N ALA A 185 15.75 7.82 1.59
CA ALA A 185 14.51 8.57 1.79
C ALA A 185 13.76 8.15 3.07
N GLY A 186 12.83 8.99 3.51
CA GLY A 186 11.78 8.65 4.48
C GLY A 186 10.62 7.86 3.86
N HIS A 187 9.48 7.81 4.57
CA HIS A 187 8.35 6.95 4.15
C HIS A 187 7.75 7.34 2.79
N LEU A 188 7.70 8.64 2.48
CA LEU A 188 7.11 9.21 1.26
C LEU A 188 8.21 9.63 0.26
N ALA A 189 9.04 8.68 -0.18
CA ALA A 189 10.15 8.94 -1.10
C ALA A 189 9.75 9.64 -2.41
N MET A 190 8.52 9.44 -2.90
CA MET A 190 8.00 10.13 -4.08
C MET A 190 7.80 11.64 -3.87
N LEU A 191 7.70 12.11 -2.63
CA LEU A 191 7.60 13.53 -2.29
C LEU A 191 8.97 14.15 -2.02
N SER A 192 9.84 13.46 -1.27
CA SER A 192 11.17 14.00 -0.93
C SER A 192 12.21 13.81 -2.03
N HIS A 193 12.04 12.80 -2.89
CA HIS A 193 13.05 12.38 -3.88
C HIS A 193 12.42 12.10 -5.26
N GLY A 194 11.43 12.89 -5.69
CA GLY A 194 10.61 12.66 -6.90
C GLY A 194 11.36 12.43 -8.24
N ASP A 195 12.68 12.55 -8.26
CA ASP A 195 13.55 12.17 -9.38
C ASP A 195 14.21 10.78 -9.18
N VAL A 196 13.50 9.81 -8.58
CA VAL A 196 13.98 8.42 -8.38
C VAL A 196 14.29 7.71 -9.73
N GLY A 197 13.88 8.28 -10.86
CA GLY A 197 14.27 7.85 -12.21
C GLY A 197 15.59 8.44 -12.73
N GLY A 198 16.21 9.36 -11.98
CA GLY A 198 17.35 10.16 -12.40
C GLY A 198 18.52 10.10 -11.41
N LYS A 199 19.32 9.03 -11.47
CA LYS A 199 20.76 9.00 -11.10
C LYS A 199 21.24 9.47 -9.70
N ASN A 200 20.39 9.82 -8.74
CA ASN A 200 20.86 10.36 -7.44
C ASN A 200 20.52 9.48 -6.22
N CYS A 201 20.50 8.15 -6.39
CA CYS A 201 20.65 7.24 -5.24
C CYS A 201 22.14 6.92 -5.05
N GLY A 202 22.91 7.91 -4.59
CA GLY A 202 24.34 7.74 -4.33
C GLY A 202 24.96 8.94 -3.63
N GLY A 203 25.17 8.80 -2.33
CA GLY A 203 26.24 9.49 -1.60
C GLY A 203 25.83 10.75 -0.85
N GLY A 204 25.70 10.60 0.47
CA GLY A 204 26.22 11.51 1.48
C GLY A 204 27.10 10.71 2.43
#